data_AF-A0A5S4VMA8-F1
#
_entry.id   AF-A0A5S4VMA8-F1
#
_cell.length_a   1.000
_cell.length_b   1.000
_cell.length_c   1.000
_cell.angle_alpha   90.00
_cell.angle_beta   90.00
_cell.angle_gamma   90.00
#
_symmetry.space_group_name_H-M   'P 1'
#
loop_
_entity.id
_entity.type
_entity.pdbx_description
1 polymer ?
#
loop_
_entity_poly.entity_id
_entity_poly.type
_entity_poly.pdbx_seq_one_letter_code
_entity_poly.pdbx_strand_id
1 'polypeptide(L)' 'MTIKEVSERFGVSTDALRYYERIGLIPQIARTAGGIRDYKISKYENAIKTGELTWDK' A
#
# COMPACT_ATOMS: atom_id res chain seq x y z
N MET A 1 1.34 8.01 -3.18
CA MET A 1 0.10 8.40 -2.44
C MET A 1 0.35 8.21 -0.94
N THR A 2 -0.28 9.01 -0.08
CA THR A 2 -0.22 8.85 1.38
C THR A 2 -1.10 7.70 1.85
N ILE A 3 -0.84 7.19 3.06
CA ILE A 3 -1.65 6.12 3.68
C ILE A 3 -3.13 6.52 3.83
N LYS A 4 -3.39 7.82 4.04
CA LYS A 4 -4.75 8.34 4.21
C LYS A 4 -5.53 8.26 2.91
N GLU A 5 -4.93 8.69 1.81
CA GLU A 5 -5.55 8.63 0.48
C GLU A 5 -5.83 7.17 0.07
N VAL A 6 -4.95 6.22 0.41
CA VAL A 6 -5.16 4.78 0.15
C VAL A 6 -6.33 4.27 0.99
N SER A 7 -6.39 4.69 2.25
CA SER A 7 -7.46 4.30 3.16
C SER A 7 -8.83 4.74 2.63
N GLU A 8 -8.95 5.99 2.21
CA GLU A 8 -10.18 6.56 1.67
C GLU A 8 -10.56 5.93 0.32
N ARG A 9 -9.58 5.71 -0.56
CA ARG A 9 -9.83 5.19 -1.91
C ARG A 9 -10.26 3.72 -1.95
N PHE A 10 -9.72 2.90 -1.04
CA PHE A 10 -9.96 1.45 -1.04
C PHE A 10 -10.83 0.98 0.14
N GLY A 11 -11.28 1.89 1.01
CA GLY A 11 -12.12 1.55 2.17
C GLY A 11 -11.40 0.68 3.21
N VAL A 12 -10.07 0.67 3.21
CA VAL A 12 -9.25 -0.10 4.15
C VAL A 12 -8.75 0.84 5.23
N SER A 13 -8.80 0.44 6.52
CA SER A 13 -8.29 1.31 7.58
C SER A 13 -6.78 1.53 7.46
N THR A 14 -6.29 2.71 7.84
CA THR A 14 -4.86 3.01 7.85
C THR A 14 -4.08 2.02 8.75
N ASP A 15 -4.68 1.54 9.83
CA ASP A 15 -4.07 0.53 10.71
C ASP A 15 -4.03 -0.85 10.08
N ALA A 16 -5.03 -1.25 9.26
CA ALA A 16 -4.95 -2.48 8.49
C ALA A 16 -3.80 -2.44 7.49
N LEU A 17 -3.59 -1.30 6.79
CA LEU A 17 -2.45 -1.14 5.88
C LEU A 17 -1.10 -1.26 6.61
N ARG A 18 -0.98 -0.66 7.80
CA ARG A 18 0.23 -0.82 8.65
C ARG A 18 0.40 -2.24 9.15
N TYR A 19 -0.70 -2.90 9.51
CA TYR A 19 -0.70 -4.27 9.97
C TYR A 19 -0.21 -5.20 8.87
N TYR A 20 -0.72 -5.04 7.65
CA TYR A 20 -0.29 -5.79 6.47
C TYR A 20 1.19 -5.55 6.13
N GLU A 21 1.68 -4.32 6.28
CA GLU A 21 3.11 -4.00 6.12
C GLU A 21 3.94 -4.74 7.18
N ARG A 22 3.49 -4.71 8.44
CA ARG A 22 4.20 -5.32 9.58
C ARG A 22 4.30 -6.84 9.49
N ILE A 23 3.25 -7.51 9.01
CA ILE A 23 3.22 -8.97 8.86
C ILE A 23 3.82 -9.45 7.54
N GLY A 24 4.26 -8.54 6.66
CA GLY A 24 4.85 -8.88 5.36
C GLY A 24 3.83 -9.30 4.29
N LEU A 25 2.54 -9.04 4.50
CA LEU A 25 1.51 -9.28 3.48
C LEU A 25 1.63 -8.26 2.33
N ILE A 26 2.02 -7.03 2.66
CA ILE A 26 2.49 -6.04 1.69
C ILE A 26 3.96 -5.74 2.02
N PRO A 27 4.82 -5.52 1.01
CA PRO A 27 6.21 -5.19 1.25
C PRO A 27 6.33 -3.83 1.91
N GLN A 28 7.50 -3.61 2.49
CA GLN A 28 7.84 -2.35 3.11
C GLN A 28 7.77 -1.22 2.10
N ILE A 29 7.00 -0.18 2.44
CA ILE A 29 6.74 0.90 1.52
C ILE A 29 7.89 1.90 1.58
N ALA A 30 8.45 2.22 0.41
CA ALA A 30 9.49 3.23 0.29
C ALA A 30 8.99 4.55 0.88
N ARG A 31 9.89 5.24 1.59
CA ARG A 31 9.60 6.60 2.07
C ARG A 31 10.07 7.60 1.03
N THR A 32 9.32 8.68 0.85
CA THR A 32 9.78 9.85 0.10
C THR A 32 10.94 10.53 0.84
N ALA A 33 11.64 11.45 0.16
CA ALA A 33 12.68 12.28 0.78
C ALA A 33 12.18 13.06 2.02
N GLY A 34 10.88 13.33 2.11
CA GLY A 34 10.23 13.95 3.28
C GLY A 34 9.83 12.98 4.40
N GLY A 35 10.21 11.70 4.32
CA GLY A 35 9.93 10.68 5.35
C GLY A 35 8.51 10.10 5.34
N ILE A 36 7.68 10.48 4.36
CA ILE A 36 6.29 9.98 4.22
C ILE A 36 6.30 8.69 3.41
N ARG A 37 5.51 7.69 3.80
CA ARG A 37 5.33 6.45 3.03
C ARG A 37 4.70 6.75 1.67
N ASP A 38 5.34 6.30 0.59
CA ASP A 38 4.84 6.47 -0.78
C ASP A 38 4.17 5.19 -1.31
N TYR A 39 2.86 5.14 -1.17
CA TYR A 39 2.05 4.05 -1.70
C TYR A 39 1.94 4.19 -3.22
N LYS A 40 2.51 3.24 -3.97
CA LYS A 40 2.35 3.13 -5.42
C LYS A 40 0.97 2.58 -5.76
N ILE A 41 0.04 3.48 -6.05
CA ILE A 41 -1.35 3.20 -6.48
C ILE A 41 -1.43 2.08 -7.52
N SER A 42 -0.55 2.11 -8.52
CA SER A 42 -0.59 1.18 -9.65
C SER A 42 -0.53 -0.27 -9.22
N LYS A 43 0.18 -0.58 -8.13
CA LYS A 43 0.26 -1.94 -7.57
C LYS A 43 -1.05 -2.38 -6.94
N TYR A 44 -1.73 -1.50 -6.20
CA TYR A 44 -3.03 -1.78 -5.59
C TYR A 44 -4.15 -1.89 -6.64
N GLU A 45 -4.13 -1.05 -7.67
CA GLU A 45 -5.09 -1.14 -8.77
C GLU A 45 -4.93 -2.44 -9.56
N ASN A 46 -3.69 -2.87 -9.80
CA ASN A 46 -3.42 -4.15 -10.44
C ASN A 46 -3.89 -5.32 -9.57
N ALA A 47 -3.67 -5.27 -8.26
CA ALA A 47 -4.14 -6.30 -7.34
C ALA A 47 -5.67 -6.44 -7.33
N ILE A 48 -6.41 -5.33 -7.42
CA ILE A 48 -7.87 -5.37 -7.52
C ILE A 48 -8.32 -5.95 -8.87
N LYS A 49 -7.62 -5.61 -9.96
CA LYS A 49 -7.97 -6.09 -11.31
C LYS A 49 -7.64 -7.56 -11.52
N THR A 50 -6.55 -8.04 -10.94
CA THR A 50 -6.01 -9.39 -11.19
C THR A 50 -6.31 -10.38 -10.06
N GLY A 51 -6.69 -9.88 -8.87
CA GLY A 51 -6.76 -10.67 -7.65
C GLY A 51 -5.39 -11.00 -7.06
N GLU A 52 -4.30 -10.62 -7.72
CA GLU A 52 -2.94 -10.95 -7.33
C GLU A 52 -2.16 -9.69 -6.96
N LEU A 53 -1.70 -9.63 -5.72
CA LEU A 53 -0.83 -8.56 -5.26
C LEU A 53 0.63 -8.91 -5.58
N THR A 54 1.11 -8.46 -6.75
CA THR A 54 2.48 -8.69 -7.20
C THR A 54 3.40 -7.48 -6.94
N TRP A 55 4.50 -7.73 -6.23
CA TRP A 55 5.55 -6.76 -5.99
C TRP A 55 6.81 -7.24 -6.69
N ASP A 56 7.39 -6.39 -7.54
CA ASP A 56 8.69 -6.68 -8.14
C ASP A 56 9.73 -6.66 -7.02
N LYS A 57 10.56 -7.71 -6.97
CA LYS A 57 11.66 -7.87 -6.01
C LYS A 57 12.76 -6.84 -6.25
#